data_AF-A0A8X6F1L3-F1
#
_entry.id   AF-A0A8X6F1L3-F1
#
_cell.length_a   1.000
_cell.length_b   1.000
_cell.length_c   1.000
_cell.angle_alpha   90.00
_cell.angle_beta   90.00
_cell.angle_gamma   90.00
#
_symmetry.space_group_name_H-M   'P 1'
#
loop_
_entity.id
_entity.type
_entity.pdbx_description
1 polymer ?
#
loop_
_entity_poly.entity_id
_entity_poly.type
_entity_poly.pdbx_seq_one_letter_code
_entity_poly.pdbx_strand_id
1 'polypeptide(L)'
;MVVDPVEVPCEPFEQIGHDQETATLVGAEESEAETEVIHQNVVHLGVEYQNDIGLWQNITNEMQDFWCTRDPNECQHFECDFSASSRQYDDSKRLFSQSMFFRKHISGGKIKLEWLMYSPSTGKVYCFPCILFGEAQNRSHFQTGFSDWKNALHRIQSQENNATHRECV
;
A
#
# COMPACT_ATOMS: atom_id res chain seq x y z
N MET A 1 -41.09 -25.83 -39.86
CA MET A 1 -42.01 -24.67 -39.80
C MET A 1 -42.30 -24.47 -38.34
N VAL A 2 -41.59 -23.54 -37.71
CA VAL A 2 -41.67 -23.28 -36.27
C VAL A 2 -42.64 -22.11 -36.13
N VAL A 3 -43.72 -22.34 -35.39
CA VAL A 3 -44.81 -21.38 -35.18
C VAL A 3 -44.41 -20.37 -34.10
N ASP A 4 -44.58 -19.08 -34.42
CA ASP A 4 -44.32 -17.96 -33.52
C ASP A 4 -45.25 -17.99 -32.28
N PRO A 5 -44.78 -17.52 -31.10
CA PRO A 5 -45.63 -17.37 -29.94
C PRO A 5 -46.45 -16.07 -29.98
N VAL A 6 -47.73 -16.23 -29.65
CA VAL A 6 -48.77 -15.18 -29.54
C VAL A 6 -48.56 -14.35 -28.27
N GLU A 7 -48.56 -13.03 -28.40
CA GLU A 7 -48.57 -12.09 -27.26
C GLU A 7 -49.91 -12.11 -26.52
N VAL A 8 -49.86 -12.04 -25.19
CA VAL A 8 -51.04 -11.90 -24.31
C VAL A 8 -50.97 -10.52 -23.62
N PRO A 9 -52.03 -9.70 -23.63
CA PRO A 9 -51.99 -8.35 -23.08
C PRO A 9 -52.23 -8.32 -21.56
N CYS A 10 -51.57 -7.37 -20.87
CA CYS A 10 -51.84 -7.00 -19.49
C CYS A 10 -52.79 -5.79 -19.43
N GLU A 11 -53.84 -5.86 -18.60
CA GLU A 11 -54.57 -4.70 -18.06
C GLU A 11 -55.06 -4.99 -16.61
N PRO A 12 -55.34 -3.98 -15.77
CA PRO A 12 -55.18 -4.01 -14.30
C PRO A 12 -56.51 -3.99 -13.50
N PHE A 13 -56.44 -3.60 -12.20
CA PHE A 13 -57.52 -3.25 -11.23
C PHE A 13 -58.03 -4.44 -10.34
N GLU A 14 -58.32 -4.39 -9.02
CA GLU A 14 -58.50 -3.40 -7.94
C GLU A 14 -58.18 -3.99 -6.55
N GLN A 15 -58.34 -3.14 -5.55
CA GLN A 15 -57.84 -3.04 -4.18
C GLN A 15 -58.85 -3.56 -3.11
N ILE A 16 -58.37 -3.64 -1.86
CA ILE A 16 -59.05 -3.45 -0.55
C ILE A 16 -59.23 -4.69 0.36
N GLY A 17 -58.70 -4.56 1.59
CA GLY A 17 -59.09 -5.32 2.79
C GLY A 17 -58.19 -4.98 3.98
N HIS A 18 -58.64 -4.08 4.87
CA HIS A 18 -58.01 -3.74 6.15
C HIS A 18 -58.01 -4.93 7.13
N ASP A 19 -57.04 -4.95 8.06
CA ASP A 19 -57.33 -5.03 9.50
C ASP A 19 -56.12 -4.55 10.33
N GLN A 20 -56.43 -3.87 11.44
CA GLN A 20 -55.51 -3.21 12.37
C GLN A 20 -55.07 -4.17 13.49
N GLU A 21 -53.79 -4.14 13.88
CA GLU A 21 -53.41 -4.27 15.29
C GLU A 21 -52.10 -3.52 15.57
N THR A 22 -52.15 -2.71 16.62
CA THR A 22 -51.11 -1.81 17.13
C THR A 22 -50.08 -2.55 17.99
N ALA A 23 -48.79 -2.31 17.75
CA ALA A 23 -47.74 -2.45 18.77
C ALA A 23 -46.72 -1.32 18.62
N THR A 24 -46.86 -0.30 19.48
CA THR A 24 -45.86 0.74 19.71
C THR A 24 -44.68 0.11 20.46
N LEU A 25 -43.50 0.08 19.84
CA LEU A 25 -42.23 0.00 20.56
C LEU A 25 -41.29 1.06 20.02
N VAL A 26 -40.86 1.89 20.97
CA VAL A 26 -40.04 3.09 20.85
C VAL A 26 -38.72 2.73 20.18
N GLY A 27 -38.43 3.33 19.03
CA GLY A 27 -37.08 3.35 18.48
C GLY A 27 -36.20 4.15 19.44
N ALA A 28 -35.21 3.49 20.03
CA ALA A 28 -34.13 4.17 20.71
C ALA A 28 -33.40 5.01 19.66
N GLU A 29 -33.47 6.32 19.81
CA GLU A 29 -32.55 7.25 19.18
C GLU A 29 -31.16 6.93 19.77
N GLU A 30 -30.40 6.07 19.09
CA GLU A 30 -28.97 5.91 19.36
C GLU A 30 -28.32 7.27 19.09
N SER A 31 -28.03 7.97 20.17
CA SER A 31 -27.50 9.32 20.16
C SER A 31 -26.14 9.35 19.47
N GLU A 32 -25.91 10.39 18.66
CA GLU A 32 -24.68 10.71 17.93
C GLU A 32 -23.39 10.69 18.79
N ALA A 33 -23.53 10.70 20.11
CA ALA A 33 -22.43 10.55 21.07
C ALA A 33 -21.72 9.18 20.99
N GLU A 34 -22.41 8.09 20.66
CA GLU A 34 -21.77 6.76 20.59
C GLU A 34 -20.87 6.62 19.37
N THR A 35 -21.18 7.31 18.28
CA THR A 35 -20.31 7.36 17.08
C THR A 35 -19.07 8.22 17.32
N GLU A 36 -19.13 9.17 18.26
CA GLU A 36 -18.00 10.05 18.61
C GLU A 36 -16.98 9.38 19.55
N VAL A 37 -17.43 8.45 20.41
CA VAL A 37 -16.55 7.69 21.34
C VAL A 37 -15.69 6.65 20.61
N ILE A 38 -16.13 6.10 19.48
CA ILE A 38 -15.33 5.15 18.69
C ILE A 38 -14.12 5.86 18.03
N HIS A 39 -14.17 7.18 17.89
CA HIS A 39 -13.12 7.98 17.26
C HIS A 39 -12.00 8.45 18.22
N GLN A 40 -11.94 7.88 19.43
CA GLN A 40 -10.94 8.23 20.44
C GLN A 40 -10.31 6.99 21.05
N ASN A 41 -9.43 6.33 20.27
CA ASN A 41 -8.25 5.57 20.75
C ASN A 41 -7.38 5.06 19.59
N VAL A 42 -7.24 5.82 18.49
CA VAL A 42 -6.11 5.60 17.60
C VAL A 42 -4.89 6.13 18.33
N VAL A 43 -4.09 5.23 18.89
CA VAL A 43 -2.74 5.57 19.32
C VAL A 43 -2.08 6.19 18.09
N HIS A 44 -1.87 7.51 18.09
CA HIS A 44 -1.11 8.17 17.05
C HIS A 44 0.34 7.76 17.25
N LEU A 45 0.68 6.61 16.68
CA LEU A 45 2.04 6.11 16.56
C LEU A 45 2.90 7.23 15.96
N GLY A 46 4.13 7.38 16.49
CA GLY A 46 5.08 8.37 16.01
C GLY A 46 5.28 8.26 14.49
N VAL A 47 5.78 9.32 13.86
CA VAL A 47 5.96 9.36 12.40
C VAL A 47 6.86 8.21 11.91
N GLU A 48 7.80 7.80 12.73
CA GLU A 48 8.70 6.65 12.55
C GLU A 48 8.01 5.27 12.58
N TYR A 49 6.77 5.19 13.04
CA TYR A 49 5.95 3.97 13.04
C TYR A 49 4.84 4.00 12.00
N GLN A 50 4.79 5.04 11.17
CA GLN A 50 3.95 5.03 9.97
C GLN A 50 4.55 4.08 8.94
N ASN A 51 3.70 3.49 8.10
CA ASN A 51 4.11 2.55 7.06
C ASN A 51 4.89 3.21 5.89
N ASP A 52 5.31 4.46 6.02
CA ASP A 52 6.21 5.14 5.10
C ASP A 52 7.67 5.07 5.58
N ILE A 53 8.40 4.12 5.02
CA ILE A 53 9.82 3.88 5.27
C ILE A 53 10.72 5.11 5.11
N GLY A 54 10.31 6.07 4.27
CA GLY A 54 11.09 7.29 4.06
C GLY A 54 11.00 8.29 5.21
N LEU A 55 10.06 8.08 6.14
CA LEU A 55 9.89 8.92 7.34
C LEU A 55 10.64 8.37 8.56
N TRP A 56 11.16 7.14 8.48
CA TRP A 56 11.81 6.46 9.59
C TRP A 56 13.14 7.14 9.96
N GLN A 57 13.27 7.50 11.23
CA GLN A 57 14.46 8.17 11.77
C GLN A 57 14.89 7.49 13.07
N ASN A 58 16.18 7.56 13.38
CA ASN A 58 16.74 7.04 14.64
C ASN A 58 16.32 5.59 14.92
N ILE A 59 16.46 4.70 13.93
CA ILE A 59 16.08 3.29 14.04
C ILE A 59 16.61 2.67 15.34
N THR A 60 15.70 2.36 16.26
CA THR A 60 15.99 1.69 17.54
C THR A 60 15.71 0.20 17.45
N ASN A 61 16.15 -0.57 18.45
CA ASN A 61 15.83 -2.00 18.51
C ASN A 61 14.32 -2.24 18.63
N GLU A 62 13.60 -1.39 19.37
CA GLU A 62 12.14 -1.48 19.49
C GLU A 62 11.44 -1.25 18.15
N MET A 63 11.97 -0.35 17.33
CA MET A 63 11.47 -0.10 15.98
C MET A 63 11.77 -1.27 15.03
N GLN A 64 12.95 -1.89 15.15
CA GLN A 64 13.29 -3.10 14.41
C GLN A 64 12.32 -4.24 14.76
N ASP A 65 12.14 -4.53 16.05
CA ASP A 65 11.22 -5.57 16.54
C ASP A 65 9.79 -5.32 16.06
N PHE A 66 9.33 -4.05 16.13
CA PHE A 66 8.02 -3.66 15.65
C PHE A 66 7.83 -4.01 14.16
N TRP A 67 8.75 -3.61 13.29
CA TRP A 67 8.61 -3.86 11.85
C TRP A 67 8.91 -5.30 11.43
N CYS A 68 9.71 -6.05 12.18
CA CYS A 68 9.97 -7.47 11.94
C CYS A 68 8.76 -8.39 12.22
N THR A 69 7.81 -7.94 13.04
CA THR A 69 6.61 -8.72 13.37
C THR A 69 5.43 -8.45 12.43
N ARG A 70 5.58 -7.53 11.47
CA ARG A 70 4.54 -7.10 10.53
C ARG A 70 4.82 -7.58 9.12
N ASP A 71 3.81 -7.49 8.25
CA ASP A 71 3.99 -7.77 6.83
C ASP A 71 4.72 -6.59 6.15
N PRO A 72 5.91 -6.78 5.55
CA PRO A 72 6.61 -5.73 4.83
C PRO A 72 5.81 -5.13 3.67
N ASN A 73 4.81 -5.84 3.13
CA ASN A 73 3.91 -5.30 2.11
C ASN A 73 3.13 -4.07 2.61
N GLU A 74 2.92 -3.92 3.91
CA GLU A 74 2.33 -2.72 4.50
C GLU A 74 3.14 -1.46 4.17
N CYS A 75 4.46 -1.60 3.97
CA CYS A 75 5.38 -0.49 3.70
C CYS A 75 5.77 -0.33 2.22
N GLN A 76 5.39 -1.27 1.35
CA GLN A 76 5.93 -1.31 -0.02
C GLN A 76 5.34 -0.23 -0.93
N HIS A 77 4.08 0.14 -0.70
CA HIS A 77 3.32 1.08 -1.52
C HIS A 77 3.30 0.70 -3.02
N PHE A 78 3.11 -0.59 -3.29
CA PHE A 78 3.16 -1.17 -4.64
C PHE A 78 2.12 -0.58 -5.62
N GLU A 79 0.95 -0.18 -5.13
CA GLU A 79 -0.17 0.33 -5.94
C GLU A 79 -0.45 1.83 -5.74
N CYS A 80 0.52 2.59 -5.22
CA CYS A 80 0.33 4.02 -4.98
C CYS A 80 0.57 4.90 -6.23
N ASP A 81 0.27 6.20 -6.10
CA ASP A 81 0.71 7.21 -7.08
C ASP A 81 2.22 7.48 -6.94
N PHE A 82 2.95 7.29 -8.04
CA PHE A 82 4.39 7.52 -8.12
C PHE A 82 4.77 8.94 -8.55
N SER A 83 3.83 9.88 -8.64
CA SER A 83 4.10 11.25 -9.09
C SER A 83 5.20 11.97 -8.28
N ALA A 84 5.25 11.75 -6.96
CA ALA A 84 6.29 12.28 -6.06
C ALA A 84 7.71 11.79 -6.41
N SER A 85 7.82 10.66 -7.10
CA SER A 85 9.11 10.13 -7.56
C SER A 85 9.70 10.92 -8.72
N SER A 86 8.98 11.86 -9.33
CA SER A 86 9.47 12.48 -10.56
C SER A 86 10.81 13.20 -10.38
N ARG A 87 11.72 13.01 -11.34
CA ARG A 87 13.03 13.66 -11.43
C ARG A 87 13.24 14.18 -12.85
N GLN A 88 13.75 15.41 -12.95
CA GLN A 88 14.17 15.99 -14.22
C GLN A 88 15.62 15.61 -14.51
N TYR A 89 15.88 15.03 -15.67
CA TYR A 89 17.21 14.78 -16.21
C TYR A 89 17.41 15.65 -17.45
N ASP A 90 18.66 15.72 -17.94
CA ASP A 90 19.01 16.51 -19.12
C ASP A 90 18.23 16.07 -20.38
N ASP A 91 17.95 14.78 -20.50
CA ASP A 91 17.30 14.18 -21.68
C ASP A 91 15.77 14.09 -21.55
N SER A 92 15.25 13.96 -20.32
CA SER A 92 13.88 13.54 -20.08
C SER A 92 13.47 13.72 -18.62
N LYS A 93 12.16 13.82 -18.40
CA LYS A 93 11.57 13.62 -17.07
C LYS A 93 11.35 12.12 -16.86
N ARG A 94 11.84 11.56 -15.75
CA ARG A 94 11.67 10.14 -15.41
C ARG A 94 11.03 10.01 -14.03
N LEU A 95 10.33 8.91 -13.81
CA LEU A 95 9.68 8.59 -12.55
C LEU A 95 9.82 7.09 -12.28
N PHE A 96 9.76 6.75 -11.00
CA PHE A 96 9.60 5.38 -10.56
C PHE A 96 8.27 4.83 -11.07
N SER A 97 8.21 3.52 -11.31
CA SER A 97 6.99 2.86 -11.74
C SER A 97 6.89 1.47 -11.15
N GLN A 98 5.67 0.94 -11.12
CA GLN A 98 5.37 -0.39 -10.59
C GLN A 98 6.25 -1.50 -11.21
N SER A 99 6.66 -1.34 -12.47
CA SER A 99 7.54 -2.31 -13.16
C SER A 99 8.92 -2.46 -12.51
N MET A 100 9.38 -1.45 -11.76
CA MET A 100 10.69 -1.46 -11.09
C MET A 100 10.71 -2.30 -9.80
N PHE A 101 9.56 -2.73 -9.29
CA PHE A 101 9.48 -3.73 -8.21
C PHE A 101 9.76 -5.15 -8.70
N PHE A 102 10.10 -5.36 -9.96
CA PHE A 102 10.32 -6.70 -10.51
C PHE A 102 11.69 -6.83 -11.16
N ARG A 103 12.35 -7.95 -10.88
CA ARG A 103 13.48 -8.42 -11.68
C ARG A 103 13.07 -9.51 -12.66
N LYS A 104 13.85 -9.67 -13.72
CA LYS A 104 13.72 -10.80 -14.64
C LYS A 104 14.39 -12.03 -14.04
N HIS A 105 13.67 -13.15 -14.04
CA HIS A 105 14.22 -14.47 -13.78
C HIS A 105 14.90 -15.02 -15.04
N ILE A 106 15.84 -15.96 -14.87
CA ILE A 106 16.56 -16.56 -16.00
C ILE A 106 15.64 -17.30 -16.98
N SER A 107 14.50 -17.81 -16.49
CA SER A 107 13.47 -18.44 -17.32
C SER A 107 12.57 -17.43 -18.07
N GLY A 108 12.81 -16.12 -17.94
CA GLY A 108 12.00 -15.07 -18.55
C GLY A 108 10.82 -14.58 -17.71
N GLY A 109 10.50 -15.25 -16.60
CA GLY A 109 9.48 -14.79 -15.64
C GLY A 109 9.88 -13.51 -14.89
N LYS A 110 8.94 -12.89 -14.17
CA LYS A 110 9.18 -11.76 -13.27
C LYS A 110 9.15 -12.22 -11.82
N ILE A 111 10.09 -11.76 -11.01
CA ILE A 111 10.12 -11.98 -9.56
C ILE A 111 9.96 -10.63 -8.87
N LYS A 112 9.00 -10.53 -7.96
CA LYS A 112 8.75 -9.33 -7.15
C LYS A 112 9.87 -9.15 -6.13
N LEU A 113 10.34 -7.92 -5.98
CA LEU A 113 11.40 -7.52 -5.07
C LEU A 113 10.79 -7.13 -3.73
N GLU A 114 10.53 -8.11 -2.86
CA GLU A 114 9.87 -7.88 -1.57
C GLU A 114 10.66 -6.96 -0.62
N TRP A 115 11.96 -6.81 -0.81
CA TRP A 115 12.80 -5.91 0.00
C TRP A 115 12.74 -4.45 -0.44
N LEU A 116 12.24 -4.14 -1.64
CA LEU A 116 12.24 -2.79 -2.21
C LEU A 116 10.94 -2.09 -1.84
N MET A 117 11.03 -0.98 -1.10
CA MET A 117 9.88 -0.22 -0.61
C MET A 117 9.86 1.18 -1.21
N TYR A 118 8.71 1.64 -1.71
CA TYR A 118 8.55 3.02 -2.14
C TYR A 118 8.02 3.88 -1.00
N SER A 119 8.54 5.11 -0.90
CA SER A 119 8.07 6.12 0.05
C SER A 119 7.31 7.22 -0.72
N PRO A 120 5.98 7.31 -0.57
CA PRO A 120 5.19 8.40 -1.14
C PRO A 120 5.65 9.77 -0.64
N SER A 121 6.06 9.90 0.63
CA SER A 121 6.47 11.18 1.21
C SER A 121 7.78 11.71 0.64
N THR A 122 8.73 10.83 0.30
CA THR A 122 10.05 11.25 -0.21
C THR A 122 10.21 11.09 -1.72
N GLY A 123 9.31 10.32 -2.36
CA GLY A 123 9.43 9.95 -3.77
C GLY A 123 10.69 9.14 -4.05
N LYS A 124 11.17 8.34 -3.10
CA LYS A 124 12.37 7.51 -3.19
C LYS A 124 12.04 6.07 -2.88
N VAL A 125 12.96 5.16 -3.20
CA VAL A 125 12.88 3.76 -2.79
C VAL A 125 13.96 3.38 -1.79
N TYR A 126 13.62 2.45 -0.91
CA TYR A 126 14.44 2.00 0.20
C TYR A 126 14.55 0.48 0.21
N CYS A 127 15.65 -0.02 0.78
CA CYS A 127 15.81 -1.44 1.09
C CYS A 127 15.34 -1.65 2.54
N PHE A 128 14.24 -2.39 2.72
CA PHE A 128 13.65 -2.66 4.03
C PHE A 128 14.64 -3.27 5.04
N PRO A 129 15.34 -4.39 4.75
CA PRO A 129 16.31 -4.92 5.70
C PRO A 129 17.50 -3.97 5.92
N CYS A 130 17.94 -3.25 4.87
CA CYS A 130 19.09 -2.36 4.97
C CYS A 130 18.80 -1.10 5.79
N ILE A 131 17.56 -0.59 5.79
CA ILE A 131 17.22 0.56 6.64
C ILE A 131 17.21 0.16 8.11
N LEU A 132 16.71 -1.06 8.40
CA LEU A 132 16.60 -1.57 9.76
C LEU A 132 17.96 -1.98 10.32
N PHE A 133 18.75 -2.75 9.55
CA PHE A 133 19.94 -3.46 10.05
C PHE A 133 21.26 -3.02 9.42
N GLY A 134 21.22 -2.15 8.42
CA GLY A 134 22.41 -1.71 7.70
C GLY A 134 23.32 -0.81 8.53
N GLU A 135 24.64 -1.03 8.40
CA GLU A 135 25.65 -0.26 9.13
C GLU A 135 25.60 1.26 8.83
N ALA A 136 25.77 2.07 9.88
CA ALA A 136 25.73 3.53 9.74
C ALA A 136 26.93 4.12 8.99
N GLN A 137 28.10 3.46 9.01
CA GLN A 137 29.34 4.01 8.44
C GLN A 137 29.47 3.80 6.93
N ASN A 138 28.65 2.91 6.34
CA ASN A 138 28.69 2.60 4.91
C ASN A 138 27.27 2.43 4.33
N ARG A 139 26.41 3.41 4.59
CA ARG A 139 25.01 3.37 4.17
C ARG A 139 24.91 3.30 2.65
N SER A 140 24.18 2.31 2.15
CA SER A 140 23.84 2.25 0.72
C SER A 140 22.89 3.38 0.34
N HIS A 141 22.80 3.69 -0.96
CA HIS A 141 21.77 4.62 -1.44
C HIS A 141 20.36 4.12 -1.15
N PHE A 142 20.15 2.82 -0.97
CA PHE A 142 18.85 2.25 -0.61
C PHE A 142 18.56 2.34 0.89
N GLN A 143 19.56 2.59 1.74
CA GLN A 143 19.35 2.91 3.16
C GLN A 143 18.99 4.40 3.35
N THR A 144 19.46 5.27 2.46
CA THR A 144 19.26 6.73 2.55
C THR A 144 18.21 7.27 1.55
N GLY A 145 17.62 6.38 0.75
CA GLY A 145 16.61 6.69 -0.25
C GLY A 145 17.21 6.88 -1.64
N PHE A 146 16.98 5.89 -2.50
CA PHE A 146 17.43 5.86 -3.88
C PHE A 146 16.42 6.54 -4.81
N SER A 147 16.89 7.38 -5.74
CA SER A 147 16.01 7.99 -6.77
C SER A 147 16.66 8.25 -8.13
N ASP A 148 17.77 7.56 -8.43
CA ASP A 148 18.39 7.61 -9.75
C ASP A 148 17.68 6.64 -10.72
N TRP A 149 16.58 7.10 -11.28
CA TRP A 149 15.74 6.35 -12.23
C TRP A 149 16.43 6.08 -13.56
N LYS A 150 17.47 6.84 -13.91
CA LYS A 150 18.27 6.59 -15.10
C LYS A 150 19.07 5.29 -14.97
N ASN A 151 19.57 4.99 -13.76
CA ASN A 151 20.35 3.80 -13.48
C ASN A 151 19.63 2.76 -12.61
N ALA A 152 18.31 2.88 -12.43
CA ALA A 152 17.53 2.07 -11.48
C ALA A 152 17.73 0.56 -11.65
N LEU A 153 17.60 0.04 -12.87
CA LEU A 153 17.72 -1.40 -13.13
C LEU A 153 19.05 -1.96 -12.64
N HIS A 154 20.16 -1.33 -13.03
CA HIS A 154 21.50 -1.76 -12.64
C HIS A 154 21.74 -1.60 -11.13
N ARG A 155 21.26 -0.50 -10.54
CA ARG A 155 21.46 -0.21 -9.10
C ARG A 155 20.65 -1.14 -8.21
N ILE A 156 19.40 -1.46 -8.58
CA ILE A 156 18.55 -2.42 -7.87
C ILE A 156 19.17 -3.82 -7.93
N GLN A 157 19.60 -4.26 -9.11
CA GLN A 157 20.28 -5.56 -9.27
C GLN A 157 21.59 -5.62 -8.48
N SER A 158 22.36 -4.52 -8.46
CA SER A 158 23.59 -4.43 -7.68
C SER A 158 23.31 -4.49 -6.17
N GLN A 159 22.22 -3.89 -5.69
CA GLN A 159 21.83 -3.94 -4.28
C GLN A 159 21.46 -5.37 -3.86
N GLU A 160 20.65 -6.06 -4.67
CA GLU A 160 20.26 -7.46 -4.42
C GLU A 160 21.48 -8.41 -4.33
N ASN A 161 22.54 -8.11 -5.08
CA ASN A 161 23.77 -8.93 -5.09
C ASN A 161 24.85 -8.46 -4.11
N ASN A 162 24.61 -7.37 -3.37
CA ASN A 162 25.58 -6.83 -2.43
C ASN A 162 25.71 -7.72 -1.19
N ALA A 163 26.95 -7.96 -0.72
CA ALA A 163 27.21 -8.71 0.50
C ALA A 163 26.56 -8.07 1.74
N THR A 164 26.64 -6.75 1.88
CA THR A 164 26.05 -6.05 3.04
C THR A 164 24.52 -6.16 3.06
N HIS A 165 23.88 -6.18 1.89
CA HIS A 165 22.45 -6.46 1.80
C HIS A 165 22.12 -7.88 2.28
N ARG A 166 22.91 -8.87 1.86
CA ARG A 166 22.72 -10.28 2.24
C ARG A 166 22.90 -10.53 3.73
N GLU A 167 23.73 -9.73 4.39
CA GLU A 167 23.89 -9.77 5.86
C GLU A 167 22.68 -9.20 6.61
N CYS A 168 21.88 -8.35 5.96
CA CYS A 168 20.68 -7.76 6.55
C CYS A 168 19.39 -8.58 6.30
N VAL A 169 19.42 -9.55 5.39
CA VAL A 169 18.26 -10.35 4.94
C VAL A 169 18.13 -11.65 5.72
#